data_AF-A0A972UY45-F1
#
_entry.id   AF-A0A972UY45-F1
#
_cell.length_a   1.000
_cell.length_b   1.000
_cell.length_c   1.000
_cell.angle_alpha   90.00
_cell.angle_beta   90.00
_cell.angle_gamma   90.00
#
_symmetry.space_group_name_H-M   'P 1'
#
loop_
_entity.id
_entity.type
_entity.pdbx_description
1 polymer ?
#
loop_
_entity_poly.entity_id
_entity_poly.type
_entity_poly.pdbx_seq_one_letter_code
_entity_poly.pdbx_strand_id
1 'polypeptide(L)'
;MKLNILLFVLVIIMVSCTEKKLTPIQLTCEYLENPSVVDIKKPRLAWINIANEGDRGQKQTAYQIRVASSEDKLSSPDLWDSQKIESDQSFRVEYNGKQLNSRQECWWQIRVWDKNDNVSDWSEPAMWRMGLLNKSDWESKWIGAPWQGEEALPKPSGGPDGLPTELPPPAPLLRKDFNIVKKVEKAVAFVTGLGYFELYLNGKKVGDDVLVPNQTNYGKRPELANEYISVEDNFRKYKVMYLAYDIKDQLLKGENTIGSILGNGFYNAPKYWTRSYGSPRFLCQVHVTYSDGTEEVIVSDESWKISKSAILTDLVYHGEHYDARLEQPGWNTSGFDDSAWENAIQRKAPDGELVAHTAHPDKVSKLIVPVSIEKTEDGIYK
;
A
#
# COMPACT_ATOMS: atom_id res chain seq x y z
N MET A 1 -74.88 43.60 -18.36
CA MET A 1 -73.86 42.99 -19.23
C MET A 1 -72.49 43.30 -18.63
N LYS A 2 -71.80 42.25 -18.18
CA LYS A 2 -70.42 42.08 -17.67
C LYS A 2 -69.58 43.33 -17.27
N LEU A 3 -69.24 43.39 -15.98
CA LEU A 3 -68.14 44.17 -15.40
C LEU A 3 -66.91 43.25 -15.31
N ASN A 4 -65.84 43.54 -16.06
CA ASN A 4 -64.60 42.77 -16.04
C ASN A 4 -63.63 43.37 -15.00
N ILE A 5 -63.32 42.59 -13.97
CA ILE A 5 -62.24 42.87 -13.00
C ILE A 5 -60.97 42.19 -13.53
N LEU A 6 -59.94 42.99 -13.79
CA LEU A 6 -58.62 42.52 -14.22
C LEU A 6 -57.78 42.23 -12.96
N LEU A 7 -57.45 40.96 -12.72
CA LEU A 7 -56.59 40.52 -11.61
C LEU A 7 -55.14 40.46 -12.10
N PHE A 8 -54.27 41.31 -11.56
CA PHE A 8 -52.83 41.30 -11.84
C PHE A 8 -52.14 40.28 -10.92
N VAL A 9 -51.62 39.18 -11.48
CA VAL A 9 -50.84 38.18 -10.74
C VAL A 9 -49.36 38.54 -10.87
N LEU A 10 -48.73 38.94 -9.76
CA LEU A 10 -47.30 39.21 -9.67
C LEU A 10 -46.56 37.87 -9.46
N VAL A 11 -45.90 37.36 -10.50
CA VAL A 11 -45.05 36.16 -10.40
C VAL A 11 -43.67 36.61 -9.90
N ILE A 12 -43.36 36.31 -8.64
CA ILE A 12 -42.03 36.48 -8.07
C ILE A 12 -41.17 35.31 -8.52
N ILE A 13 -40.27 35.56 -9.48
CA ILE A 13 -39.23 34.62 -9.89
C ILE A 13 -38.15 34.65 -8.80
N MET A 14 -38.12 33.63 -7.94
CA MET A 14 -36.96 33.39 -7.07
C MET A 14 -35.80 32.89 -7.94
N VAL A 15 -34.95 33.82 -8.38
CA VAL A 15 -33.62 33.48 -8.90
C VAL A 15 -32.80 33.04 -7.69
N SER A 16 -32.60 31.73 -7.55
CA SER A 16 -31.63 31.20 -6.59
C SER A 16 -30.25 31.63 -7.05
N CYS A 17 -29.74 32.71 -6.46
CA CYS A 17 -28.37 33.13 -6.65
C CYS A 17 -27.49 32.11 -5.92
N THR A 18 -26.96 31.12 -6.63
CA THR A 18 -25.92 30.24 -6.08
C THR A 18 -24.71 31.11 -5.78
N GLU A 19 -24.57 31.46 -4.50
CA GLU A 19 -23.43 32.21 -3.99
C GLU A 19 -22.14 31.49 -4.38
N LYS A 20 -21.23 32.23 -4.99
CA LYS A 20 -19.97 31.67 -5.47
C LYS A 20 -19.06 31.42 -4.27
N LYS A 21 -18.78 30.14 -4.00
CA LYS A 21 -18.01 29.68 -2.85
C LYS A 21 -16.73 28.98 -3.29
N LEU A 22 -15.75 28.92 -2.39
CA LEU A 22 -14.62 28.00 -2.54
C LEU A 22 -15.11 26.56 -2.43
N THR A 23 -14.51 25.65 -3.19
CA THR A 23 -14.76 24.21 -3.12
C THR A 23 -13.46 23.50 -2.75
N PRO A 24 -13.36 22.86 -1.57
CA PRO A 24 -12.20 22.05 -1.21
C PRO A 24 -12.25 20.70 -1.94
N ILE A 25 -11.19 20.39 -2.67
CA ILE A 25 -11.03 19.15 -3.46
C ILE A 25 -9.63 18.55 -3.22
N GLN A 26 -9.36 17.40 -3.86
CA GLN A 26 -8.04 16.74 -3.83
C GLN A 26 -7.51 16.56 -2.40
N LEU A 27 -8.35 15.96 -1.57
CA LEU A 27 -8.04 15.66 -0.18
C LEU A 27 -6.92 14.63 -0.13
N THR A 28 -5.89 14.91 0.65
CA THR A 28 -4.78 13.97 0.88
C THR A 28 -4.48 13.83 2.37
N CYS A 29 -4.08 12.62 2.74
CA CYS A 29 -3.55 12.27 4.05
C CYS A 29 -2.12 11.78 3.86
N GLU A 30 -1.15 12.39 4.54
CA GLU A 30 0.28 12.10 4.34
C GLU A 30 0.69 12.15 2.86
N TYR A 31 0.19 13.17 2.14
CA TYR A 31 0.42 13.44 0.71
C TYR A 31 -0.16 12.40 -0.27
N LEU A 32 -0.92 11.43 0.21
CA LEU A 32 -1.56 10.40 -0.60
C LEU A 32 -3.07 10.60 -0.61
N GLU A 33 -3.69 10.32 -1.75
CA GLU A 33 -5.13 10.17 -1.85
C GLU A 33 -5.53 8.81 -1.30
N ASN A 34 -6.48 8.80 -0.35
CA ASN A 34 -7.03 7.59 0.25
C ASN A 34 -5.99 6.50 0.63
N PRO A 35 -4.91 6.83 1.37
CA PRO A 35 -3.82 5.88 1.60
C PRO A 35 -4.32 4.64 2.35
N SER A 36 -3.96 3.47 1.81
CA SER A 36 -4.35 2.17 2.35
C SER A 36 -3.67 1.83 3.67
N VAL A 37 -2.57 2.50 4.00
CA VAL A 37 -1.83 2.33 5.25
C VAL A 37 -1.13 3.62 5.68
N VAL A 38 -1.33 4.02 6.94
CA VAL A 38 -0.64 5.13 7.60
C VAL A 38 -0.29 4.71 9.03
N ASP A 39 0.94 4.89 9.47
CA ASP A 39 1.37 4.60 10.85
C ASP A 39 1.77 5.86 11.65
N ILE A 40 1.66 7.03 11.03
CA ILE A 40 1.83 8.31 11.69
C ILE A 40 0.61 8.55 12.60
N LYS A 41 0.83 8.52 13.92
CA LYS A 41 -0.24 8.60 14.94
C LYS A 41 -1.07 9.88 14.88
N LYS A 42 -0.50 10.95 14.30
CA LYS A 42 -1.17 12.22 14.02
C LYS A 42 -0.96 12.57 12.56
N PRO A 43 -1.74 11.96 11.65
CA PRO A 43 -1.53 12.15 10.22
C PRO A 43 -1.80 13.61 9.82
N ARG A 44 -1.11 14.03 8.76
CA ARG A 44 -1.19 15.37 8.19
C ARG A 44 -2.17 15.37 7.03
N LEU A 45 -3.16 16.24 7.11
CA LEU A 45 -4.22 16.41 6.13
C LEU A 45 -3.94 17.63 5.25
N ALA A 46 -4.35 17.56 3.99
CA ALA A 46 -4.26 18.67 3.04
C ALA A 46 -5.41 18.62 2.02
N TRP A 47 -5.73 19.78 1.47
CA TRP A 47 -6.75 19.95 0.44
C TRP A 47 -6.38 21.11 -0.49
N ILE A 48 -6.97 21.12 -1.68
CA ILE A 48 -6.83 22.20 -2.66
C ILE A 48 -8.17 22.92 -2.78
N ASN A 49 -8.17 24.24 -2.61
CA ASN A 49 -9.36 25.06 -2.78
C ASN A 49 -9.46 25.53 -4.24
N ILE A 50 -10.59 25.25 -4.88
CA ILE A 50 -10.92 25.77 -6.20
C ILE A 50 -12.00 26.84 -6.08
N ALA A 51 -11.76 27.98 -6.75
CA ALA A 51 -12.75 29.03 -6.92
C ALA A 51 -13.59 28.78 -8.18
N ASN A 52 -14.81 29.28 -8.20
CA ASN A 52 -15.65 29.24 -9.39
C ASN A 52 -15.02 30.01 -10.55
N GLU A 53 -15.37 29.62 -11.78
CA GLU A 53 -14.87 30.26 -12.99
C GLU A 53 -15.13 31.78 -12.97
N GLY A 54 -14.08 32.55 -13.31
CA GLY A 54 -14.11 34.01 -13.33
C GLY A 54 -13.89 34.70 -11.99
N ASP A 55 -13.93 33.97 -10.86
CA ASP A 55 -13.64 34.56 -9.55
C ASP A 55 -12.13 34.66 -9.30
N ARG A 56 -11.68 35.84 -8.89
CA ARG A 56 -10.26 36.13 -8.63
C ARG A 56 -10.05 36.62 -7.20
N GLY A 57 -8.83 36.40 -6.70
CA GLY A 57 -8.43 36.81 -5.35
C GLY A 57 -9.27 36.17 -4.25
N GLN A 58 -9.79 34.95 -4.50
CA GLN A 58 -10.40 34.14 -3.45
C GLN A 58 -9.33 33.63 -2.50
N LYS A 59 -9.69 33.46 -1.22
CA LYS A 59 -8.81 32.91 -0.20
C LYS A 59 -9.64 32.20 0.87
N GLN A 60 -9.06 31.18 1.48
CA GLN A 60 -9.59 30.59 2.69
C GLN A 60 -9.32 31.53 3.88
N THR A 61 -10.29 31.68 4.77
CA THR A 61 -10.14 32.42 6.03
C THR A 61 -10.31 31.51 7.25
N ALA A 62 -11.07 30.43 7.10
CA ALA A 62 -11.21 29.40 8.11
C ALA A 62 -11.48 28.02 7.49
N TYR A 63 -11.34 26.96 8.28
CA TYR A 63 -11.69 25.60 7.90
C TYR A 63 -12.37 24.84 9.05
N GLN A 64 -13.06 23.75 8.72
CA GLN A 64 -13.54 22.76 9.69
C GLN A 64 -13.38 21.35 9.13
N ILE A 65 -12.64 20.51 9.85
CA ILE A 65 -12.41 19.10 9.54
C ILE A 65 -13.31 18.24 10.42
N ARG A 66 -13.90 17.21 9.82
CA ARG A 66 -14.56 16.12 10.54
C ARG A 66 -13.89 14.81 10.21
N VAL A 67 -13.69 13.96 11.22
CA VAL A 67 -13.14 12.61 11.09
C VAL A 67 -14.00 11.64 11.87
N ALA A 68 -14.37 10.53 11.25
CA ALA A 68 -15.20 9.48 11.83
C ALA A 68 -14.66 8.08 11.51
N SER A 69 -15.07 7.10 12.30
CA SER A 69 -14.69 5.69 12.12
C SER A 69 -15.37 5.00 10.92
N SER A 70 -16.38 5.64 10.34
CA SER A 70 -17.11 5.20 9.16
C SER A 70 -17.71 6.41 8.44
N GLU A 71 -17.98 6.29 7.14
CA GLU A 71 -18.48 7.40 6.31
C GLU A 71 -19.84 7.94 6.81
N ASP A 72 -20.75 7.05 7.18
CA ASP A 72 -22.10 7.39 7.68
C ASP A 72 -22.08 8.23 8.96
N LYS A 73 -21.00 8.14 9.75
CA LYS A 73 -20.82 8.90 10.98
C LYS A 73 -20.25 10.30 10.77
N LEU A 74 -19.89 10.70 9.54
CA LEU A 74 -19.30 12.03 9.28
C LEU A 74 -20.22 13.21 9.63
N SER A 75 -21.54 12.98 9.73
CA SER A 75 -22.50 13.98 10.20
C SER A 75 -22.43 14.20 11.72
N SER A 76 -22.00 13.20 12.47
CA SER A 76 -21.82 13.18 13.93
C SER A 76 -20.48 12.49 14.27
N PRO A 77 -19.34 13.10 13.93
CA PRO A 77 -18.04 12.45 13.92
C PRO A 77 -17.61 11.97 15.30
N ASP A 78 -17.17 10.71 15.37
CA ASP A 78 -16.76 10.07 16.62
C ASP A 78 -15.25 10.14 16.90
N LEU A 79 -14.43 10.60 15.94
CA LEU A 79 -12.97 10.73 16.10
C LEU A 79 -12.51 12.18 16.27
N TRP A 80 -12.99 13.08 15.41
CA TRP A 80 -12.61 14.49 15.47
C TRP A 80 -13.66 15.40 14.82
N ASP A 81 -13.96 16.52 15.48
CA ASP A 81 -14.54 17.70 14.84
C ASP A 81 -13.69 18.90 15.27
N SER A 82 -12.99 19.53 14.33
CA SER A 82 -12.11 20.64 14.63
C SER A 82 -12.85 21.91 15.06
N GLN A 83 -14.18 21.96 14.87
CA GLN A 83 -14.95 23.20 14.82
C GLN A 83 -14.37 24.17 13.76
N LYS A 84 -14.92 25.39 13.68
CA LYS A 84 -14.35 26.44 12.82
C LYS A 84 -13.00 26.89 13.39
N ILE A 85 -11.93 26.70 12.63
CA ILE A 85 -10.58 27.20 12.94
C ILE A 85 -10.27 28.35 12.00
N GLU A 86 -10.01 29.54 12.56
CA GLU A 86 -9.56 30.71 11.80
C GLU A 86 -8.10 30.52 11.34
N SER A 87 -7.93 30.13 10.09
CA SER A 87 -6.63 29.85 9.49
C SER A 87 -6.76 29.72 7.97
N ASP A 88 -5.75 30.24 7.25
CA ASP A 88 -5.57 30.06 5.82
C ASP A 88 -4.77 28.78 5.48
N GLN A 89 -4.31 28.03 6.49
CA GLN A 89 -3.58 26.78 6.29
C GLN A 89 -4.50 25.73 5.64
N SER A 90 -4.01 25.15 4.54
CA SER A 90 -4.71 24.12 3.74
C SER A 90 -3.83 22.90 3.44
N PHE A 91 -2.61 22.89 3.99
CA PHE A 91 -1.66 21.79 3.84
C PHE A 91 -1.00 21.47 5.16
N ARG A 92 -0.63 20.20 5.37
CA ARG A 92 0.04 19.71 6.58
C ARG A 92 -0.72 20.04 7.87
N VAL A 93 -2.05 20.04 7.83
CA VAL A 93 -2.88 20.23 9.03
C VAL A 93 -2.84 18.93 9.83
N GLU A 94 -2.22 18.96 11.00
CA GLU A 94 -2.06 17.78 11.85
C GLU A 94 -3.41 17.38 12.46
N TYR A 95 -3.75 16.10 12.36
CA TYR A 95 -4.89 15.52 13.05
C TYR A 95 -4.79 15.76 14.56
N ASN A 96 -5.83 16.39 15.13
CA ASN A 96 -5.87 16.76 16.53
C ASN A 96 -7.12 16.22 17.26
N GLY A 97 -7.60 15.06 16.82
CA GLY A 97 -8.74 14.36 17.43
C GLY A 97 -8.33 13.35 18.50
N LYS A 98 -9.24 12.39 18.75
CA LYS A 98 -8.99 11.26 19.65
C LYS A 98 -7.81 10.42 19.18
N GLN A 99 -7.13 9.75 20.11
CA GLN A 99 -6.07 8.81 19.77
C GLN A 99 -6.55 7.76 18.76
N LEU A 100 -5.81 7.60 17.66
CA LEU A 100 -6.07 6.61 16.63
C LEU A 100 -5.50 5.25 17.04
N ASN A 101 -6.22 4.19 16.68
CA ASN A 101 -5.85 2.81 16.97
C ASN A 101 -5.36 2.08 15.71
N SER A 102 -4.64 0.97 15.90
CA SER A 102 -4.20 0.12 14.80
C SER A 102 -5.37 -0.38 13.97
N ARG A 103 -5.19 -0.45 12.64
CA ARG A 103 -6.17 -0.94 11.66
C ARG A 103 -7.45 -0.11 11.53
N GLN A 104 -7.54 1.00 12.27
CA GLN A 104 -8.71 1.88 12.26
C GLN A 104 -8.85 2.57 10.90
N GLU A 105 -10.05 2.49 10.33
CA GLU A 105 -10.43 3.36 9.21
C GLU A 105 -10.87 4.71 9.74
N CYS A 106 -10.41 5.74 9.07
CA CYS A 106 -10.70 7.12 9.40
C CYS A 106 -11.22 7.79 8.14
N TRP A 107 -12.53 7.99 8.10
CA TRP A 107 -13.20 8.77 7.08
C TRP A 107 -13.15 10.22 7.47
N TRP A 108 -12.96 11.13 6.52
CA TRP A 108 -12.89 12.56 6.80
C TRP A 108 -13.44 13.40 5.66
N GLN A 109 -13.88 14.59 6.04
CA GLN A 109 -14.32 15.63 5.11
C GLN A 109 -13.94 17.00 5.66
N ILE A 110 -13.89 17.98 4.78
CA ILE A 110 -13.53 19.37 5.10
C ILE A 110 -14.54 20.33 4.51
N ARG A 111 -14.76 21.46 5.17
CA ARG A 111 -15.37 22.65 4.57
C ARG A 111 -14.57 23.89 4.95
N VAL A 112 -14.67 24.93 4.14
CA VAL A 112 -13.87 26.14 4.25
C VAL A 112 -14.75 27.39 4.24
N TRP A 113 -14.21 28.49 4.77
CA TRP A 113 -14.81 29.82 4.66
C TRP A 113 -13.98 30.66 3.70
N ASP A 114 -14.64 31.38 2.81
CA ASP A 114 -13.99 32.25 1.83
C ASP A 114 -13.64 33.63 2.40
N LYS A 115 -13.20 34.55 1.53
CA LYS A 115 -12.81 35.92 1.90
C LYS A 115 -13.96 36.78 2.46
N ASN A 116 -15.21 36.39 2.18
CA ASN A 116 -16.42 37.08 2.61
C ASN A 116 -17.09 36.36 3.81
N ASP A 117 -16.41 35.38 4.41
CA ASP A 117 -16.94 34.51 5.47
C ASP A 117 -18.12 33.62 5.02
N ASN A 118 -18.24 33.37 3.71
CA ASN A 118 -19.20 32.40 3.19
C ASN A 118 -18.65 30.99 3.34
N VAL A 119 -19.46 30.08 3.91
CA VAL A 119 -19.10 28.67 4.09
C VAL A 119 -19.34 27.87 2.82
N SER A 120 -18.37 27.03 2.45
CA SER A 120 -18.48 26.04 1.39
C SER A 120 -19.44 24.91 1.78
N ASP A 121 -19.85 24.13 0.78
CA ASP A 121 -20.35 22.78 1.05
C ASP A 121 -19.20 21.92 1.61
N TRP A 122 -19.55 20.77 2.20
CA TRP A 122 -18.55 19.78 2.57
C TRP A 122 -17.90 19.20 1.31
N SER A 123 -16.61 18.87 1.39
CA SER A 123 -15.95 18.05 0.37
C SER A 123 -16.61 16.69 0.26
N GLU A 124 -16.40 16.01 -0.87
CA GLU A 124 -16.58 14.55 -0.90
C GLU A 124 -15.75 13.90 0.22
N PRO A 125 -16.28 12.87 0.90
CA PRO A 125 -15.52 12.10 1.88
C PRO A 125 -14.25 11.49 1.28
N ALA A 126 -13.16 11.58 2.04
CA ALA A 126 -11.94 10.85 1.80
C ALA A 126 -11.63 9.95 3.02
N MET A 127 -10.64 9.08 2.93
CA MET A 127 -10.29 8.15 4.00
C MET A 127 -8.78 8.01 4.18
N TRP A 128 -8.34 7.54 5.34
CA TRP A 128 -7.07 6.83 5.48
C TRP A 128 -7.28 5.62 6.40
N ARG A 129 -6.42 4.61 6.27
CA ARG A 129 -6.43 3.44 7.14
C ARG A 129 -5.17 3.42 7.98
N MET A 130 -5.32 3.29 9.29
CA MET A 130 -4.18 3.11 10.18
C MET A 130 -3.55 1.74 9.98
N GLY A 131 -2.23 1.68 10.02
CA GLY A 131 -1.47 0.44 10.01
C GLY A 131 -1.47 -0.27 11.37
N LEU A 132 -0.50 -1.14 11.57
CA LEU A 132 -0.18 -1.74 12.87
C LEU A 132 0.80 -0.80 13.60
N LEU A 133 0.32 -0.11 14.64
CA LEU A 133 1.02 1.02 15.27
C LEU A 133 2.06 0.61 16.31
N ASN A 134 1.94 -0.60 16.86
CA ASN A 134 2.87 -1.16 17.82
C ASN A 134 3.42 -2.48 17.31
N LYS A 135 4.66 -2.80 17.69
CA LYS A 135 5.30 -4.07 17.34
C LYS A 135 4.49 -5.27 17.83
N SER A 136 3.83 -5.15 18.98
CA SER A 136 2.96 -6.18 19.56
C SER A 136 1.68 -6.44 18.77
N ASP A 137 1.30 -5.54 17.86
CA ASP A 137 0.11 -5.72 17.02
C ASP A 137 0.41 -6.69 15.85
N TRP A 138 1.68 -7.02 15.62
CA TRP A 138 2.10 -8.10 14.72
C TRP A 138 2.18 -9.42 15.49
N GLU A 139 1.33 -10.37 15.10
CA GLU A 139 1.32 -11.76 15.56
C GLU A 139 2.10 -12.68 14.61
N SER A 140 2.33 -12.20 13.38
CA SER A 140 2.96 -12.96 12.31
C SER A 140 4.46 -13.15 12.51
N LYS A 141 4.96 -14.29 12.03
CA LYS A 141 6.38 -14.63 12.00
C LYS A 141 6.95 -14.35 10.62
N TRP A 142 8.21 -13.91 10.61
CA TRP A 142 9.01 -13.88 9.40
C TRP A 142 9.26 -15.32 8.94
N ILE A 143 8.94 -15.62 7.69
CA ILE A 143 9.14 -16.95 7.10
C ILE A 143 9.91 -16.87 5.78
N GLY A 144 10.52 -17.98 5.36
CA GLY A 144 11.23 -18.09 4.10
C GLY A 144 11.47 -19.53 3.67
N ALA A 145 12.11 -19.71 2.51
CA ALA A 145 12.29 -21.02 1.90
C ALA A 145 13.37 -21.86 2.59
N PRO A 146 13.14 -23.15 2.92
CA PRO A 146 14.10 -23.98 3.65
C PRO A 146 15.43 -24.19 2.90
N TRP A 147 15.45 -24.08 1.58
CA TRP A 147 16.66 -24.19 0.75
C TRP A 147 17.51 -22.91 0.68
N GLN A 148 17.09 -21.82 1.33
CA GLN A 148 17.88 -20.59 1.43
C GLN A 148 18.54 -20.49 2.82
N GLY A 149 19.70 -19.84 2.91
CA GLY A 149 20.33 -19.53 4.20
C GLY A 149 19.76 -18.25 4.84
N GLU A 150 20.30 -17.83 5.99
CA GLU A 150 20.06 -16.48 6.51
C GLU A 150 20.90 -15.42 5.78
N GLU A 151 22.08 -15.83 5.30
CA GLU A 151 23.06 -14.98 4.65
C GLU A 151 22.64 -14.57 3.25
N ALA A 152 23.17 -13.42 2.81
CA ALA A 152 23.00 -12.96 1.44
C ALA A 152 23.91 -13.74 0.48
N LEU A 153 23.59 -13.68 -0.81
CA LEU A 153 24.53 -14.08 -1.86
C LEU A 153 25.83 -13.30 -1.74
N PRO A 154 26.98 -13.95 -2.00
CA PRO A 154 28.27 -13.31 -1.86
C PRO A 154 28.41 -12.15 -2.85
N LYS A 155 29.05 -11.08 -2.38
CA LYS A 155 29.45 -9.98 -3.24
C LYS A 155 30.44 -10.49 -4.31
N PRO A 156 30.20 -10.20 -5.60
CA PRO A 156 31.13 -10.59 -6.67
C PRO A 156 32.54 -10.03 -6.47
N SER A 157 33.55 -10.86 -6.77
CA SER A 157 34.93 -10.41 -6.96
C SER A 157 35.12 -9.80 -8.36
N GLY A 158 36.27 -9.16 -8.61
CA GLY A 158 36.59 -8.61 -9.94
C GLY A 158 36.16 -7.16 -10.19
N GLY A 159 35.76 -6.42 -9.15
CA GLY A 159 35.46 -4.99 -9.28
C GLY A 159 34.07 -4.73 -9.88
N PRO A 160 33.83 -3.52 -10.42
CA PRO A 160 32.53 -3.12 -10.99
C PRO A 160 31.97 -4.08 -12.05
N ASP A 161 32.84 -4.72 -12.82
CA ASP A 161 32.49 -5.67 -13.89
C ASP A 161 32.36 -7.11 -13.39
N GLY A 162 32.58 -7.35 -12.09
CA GLY A 162 32.39 -8.64 -11.44
C GLY A 162 30.97 -9.17 -11.63
N LEU A 163 30.89 -10.46 -11.96
CA LEU A 163 29.64 -11.23 -12.09
C LEU A 163 29.44 -12.13 -10.86
N PRO A 164 28.19 -12.38 -10.45
CA PRO A 164 27.89 -13.35 -9.40
C PRO A 164 28.48 -14.71 -9.73
N THR A 165 29.25 -15.28 -8.79
CA THR A 165 29.76 -16.66 -8.88
C THR A 165 28.71 -17.67 -8.46
N GLU A 166 27.70 -17.21 -7.72
CA GLU A 166 26.54 -17.98 -7.26
C GLU A 166 25.27 -17.27 -7.75
N LEU A 167 24.31 -18.06 -8.23
CA LEU A 167 22.99 -17.57 -8.60
C LEU A 167 22.00 -17.89 -7.48
N PRO A 168 20.98 -17.04 -7.24
CA PRO A 168 19.93 -17.37 -6.31
C PRO A 168 19.23 -18.66 -6.74
N PRO A 169 18.68 -19.45 -5.81
CA PRO A 169 17.73 -20.50 -6.16
C PRO A 169 16.44 -19.87 -6.74
N PRO A 170 15.56 -20.68 -7.36
CA PRO A 170 14.31 -20.18 -7.90
C PRO A 170 13.46 -19.42 -6.88
N ALA A 171 12.74 -18.39 -7.35
CA ALA A 171 11.92 -17.54 -6.50
C ALA A 171 10.89 -18.38 -5.71
N PRO A 172 10.78 -18.21 -4.39
CA PRO A 172 9.83 -18.99 -3.58
C PRO A 172 8.38 -18.63 -3.88
N LEU A 173 7.54 -19.63 -4.13
CA LEU A 173 6.08 -19.57 -4.02
C LEU A 173 5.67 -19.97 -2.60
N LEU A 174 4.84 -19.18 -1.94
CA LEU A 174 4.29 -19.46 -0.60
C LEU A 174 2.78 -19.52 -0.68
N ARG A 175 2.13 -20.53 -0.11
CA ARG A 175 0.66 -20.61 -0.05
C ARG A 175 0.15 -21.03 1.33
N LYS A 176 -1.06 -20.59 1.66
CA LYS A 176 -1.83 -21.06 2.81
C LYS A 176 -3.31 -21.07 2.48
N ASP A 177 -3.94 -22.21 2.75
CA ASP A 177 -5.39 -22.36 2.66
C ASP A 177 -6.03 -21.99 4.00
N PHE A 178 -7.19 -21.34 3.94
CA PHE A 178 -7.99 -20.96 5.10
C PHE A 178 -9.47 -20.94 4.70
N ASN A 179 -10.37 -20.94 5.69
CA ASN A 179 -11.80 -21.13 5.44
C ASN A 179 -12.63 -20.01 6.06
N ILE A 180 -13.48 -19.38 5.24
CA ILE A 180 -14.36 -18.29 5.64
C ILE A 180 -15.79 -18.81 5.74
N VAL A 181 -16.28 -18.97 6.97
CA VAL A 181 -17.64 -19.49 7.22
C VAL A 181 -18.67 -18.38 7.33
N LYS A 182 -18.29 -17.28 8.00
CA LYS A 182 -19.17 -16.18 8.36
C LYS A 182 -19.17 -15.11 7.26
N LYS A 183 -20.18 -14.24 7.29
CA LYS A 183 -20.25 -13.08 6.39
C LYS A 183 -19.14 -12.09 6.79
N VAL A 184 -18.24 -11.81 5.85
CA VAL A 184 -17.16 -10.83 6.01
C VAL A 184 -17.72 -9.41 5.91
N GLU A 185 -17.38 -8.59 6.89
CA GLU A 185 -17.65 -7.16 6.91
C GLU A 185 -16.46 -6.37 6.37
N LYS A 186 -15.24 -6.79 6.71
CA LYS A 186 -13.98 -6.16 6.31
C LYS A 186 -12.85 -7.18 6.28
N ALA A 187 -11.93 -7.07 5.33
CA ALA A 187 -10.72 -7.88 5.32
C ALA A 187 -9.52 -7.09 4.77
N VAL A 188 -8.44 -7.01 5.55
CA VAL A 188 -7.24 -6.26 5.18
C VAL A 188 -6.00 -7.12 5.39
N ALA A 189 -5.16 -7.22 4.37
CA ALA A 189 -3.85 -7.86 4.45
C ALA A 189 -2.77 -6.80 4.69
N PHE A 190 -2.01 -6.93 5.78
CA PHE A 190 -0.77 -6.19 6.03
C PHE A 190 0.41 -7.08 5.64
N VAL A 191 1.23 -6.64 4.68
CA VAL A 191 2.18 -7.53 4.02
C VAL A 191 3.48 -6.82 3.63
N THR A 192 4.58 -7.55 3.75
CA THR A 192 5.87 -7.15 3.21
C THR A 192 6.70 -8.37 2.80
N GLY A 193 7.61 -8.15 1.86
CA GLY A 193 8.66 -9.07 1.46
C GLY A 193 10.01 -8.36 1.54
N LEU A 194 10.98 -8.93 2.24
CA LEU A 194 12.35 -8.45 2.18
C LEU A 194 12.97 -8.87 0.85
N GLY A 195 13.20 -7.88 -0.01
CA GLY A 195 13.41 -8.08 -1.44
C GLY A 195 12.20 -7.48 -2.14
N TYR A 196 11.42 -8.31 -2.81
CA TYR A 196 10.09 -7.94 -3.31
C TYR A 196 9.07 -9.03 -3.02
N PHE A 197 7.79 -8.71 -3.08
CA PHE A 197 6.71 -9.69 -3.10
C PHE A 197 5.64 -9.36 -4.14
N GLU A 198 4.93 -10.37 -4.60
CA GLU A 198 3.59 -10.21 -5.16
C GLU A 198 2.61 -11.08 -4.39
N LEU A 199 1.49 -10.50 -3.98
CA LEU A 199 0.45 -11.20 -3.22
C LEU A 199 -0.69 -11.63 -4.14
N TYR A 200 -1.22 -12.82 -3.89
CA TYR A 200 -2.33 -13.42 -4.62
C TYR A 200 -3.39 -13.92 -3.64
N LEU A 201 -4.66 -13.82 -4.05
CA LEU A 201 -5.79 -14.38 -3.33
C LEU A 201 -6.74 -15.02 -4.33
N ASN A 202 -7.05 -16.30 -4.13
CA ASN A 202 -7.99 -17.07 -4.96
C ASN A 202 -7.69 -16.95 -6.46
N GLY A 203 -6.42 -17.10 -6.84
CA GLY A 203 -5.93 -17.07 -8.22
C GLY A 203 -5.74 -15.68 -8.82
N LYS A 204 -6.08 -14.60 -8.10
CA LYS A 204 -5.95 -13.22 -8.59
C LYS A 204 -4.86 -12.47 -7.84
N LYS A 205 -4.11 -11.62 -8.54
CA LYS A 205 -3.14 -10.72 -7.90
C LYS A 205 -3.88 -9.69 -7.04
N VAL A 206 -3.37 -9.44 -5.85
CA VAL A 206 -3.86 -8.41 -4.93
C VAL A 206 -3.16 -7.10 -5.26
N GLY A 207 -3.95 -6.09 -5.67
CA GLY A 207 -3.42 -4.81 -6.15
C GLY A 207 -2.76 -4.93 -7.54
N ASP A 208 -2.26 -3.80 -8.01
CA ASP A 208 -1.55 -3.63 -9.29
C ASP A 208 -0.11 -3.15 -9.10
N ASP A 209 0.37 -3.16 -7.85
CA ASP A 209 1.72 -2.76 -7.47
C ASP A 209 2.76 -3.75 -8.02
N VAL A 210 3.93 -3.24 -8.37
CA VAL A 210 5.10 -4.00 -8.80
C VAL A 210 6.32 -3.55 -8.00
N LEU A 211 7.32 -4.42 -7.85
CA LEU A 211 8.58 -4.08 -7.17
C LEU A 211 8.38 -3.49 -5.75
N VAL A 212 7.39 -4.00 -5.01
CA VAL A 212 7.08 -3.58 -3.64
C VAL A 212 7.62 -4.55 -2.60
N PRO A 213 7.99 -4.06 -1.38
CA PRO A 213 7.94 -2.67 -0.93
C PRO A 213 9.09 -1.81 -1.49
N ASN A 214 9.02 -0.49 -1.30
CA ASN A 214 10.12 0.40 -1.67
C ASN A 214 11.41 0.06 -0.90
N GLN A 215 12.54 0.22 -1.57
CA GLN A 215 13.84 -0.05 -0.98
C GLN A 215 14.15 0.91 0.18
N THR A 216 14.54 0.34 1.31
CA THR A 216 14.99 1.08 2.49
C THR A 216 16.32 0.52 3.02
N ASN A 217 16.89 1.19 4.02
CA ASN A 217 17.97 0.60 4.80
C ASN A 217 17.37 -0.37 5.85
N TYR A 218 17.38 -1.67 5.55
CA TYR A 218 16.68 -2.70 6.32
C TYR A 218 17.33 -3.08 7.66
N GLY A 219 18.58 -2.65 7.91
CA GLY A 219 19.30 -2.99 9.13
C GLY A 219 20.76 -2.57 9.11
N LYS A 220 21.48 -2.86 10.20
CA LYS A 220 22.89 -2.52 10.31
C LYS A 220 23.75 -3.37 9.39
N ARG A 221 24.78 -2.76 8.83
CA ARG A 221 25.83 -3.38 8.03
C ARG A 221 27.17 -2.82 8.51
N PRO A 222 27.77 -3.39 9.57
CA PRO A 222 29.01 -2.87 10.17
C PRO A 222 30.18 -2.76 9.19
N GLU A 223 30.18 -3.55 8.12
CA GLU A 223 31.21 -3.56 7.09
C GLU A 223 31.10 -2.41 6.08
N LEU A 224 30.04 -1.58 6.11
CA LEU A 224 29.91 -0.44 5.18
C LEU A 224 31.09 0.53 5.21
N ALA A 225 31.76 0.66 6.37
CA ALA A 225 32.95 1.49 6.51
C ALA A 225 34.14 0.97 5.67
N ASN A 226 34.13 -0.31 5.29
CA ASN A 226 35.20 -0.99 4.56
C ASN A 226 34.88 -1.14 3.06
N GLU A 227 33.73 -0.63 2.61
CA GLU A 227 33.32 -0.71 1.21
C GLU A 227 34.03 0.35 0.34
N TYR A 228 34.00 0.14 -0.99
CA TYR A 228 34.64 1.06 -1.95
C TYR A 228 34.15 2.50 -1.80
N ILE A 229 32.85 2.68 -1.54
CA ILE A 229 32.27 3.93 -1.05
C ILE A 229 32.01 3.73 0.43
N SER A 230 32.94 4.21 1.26
CA SER A 230 32.85 4.10 2.72
C SER A 230 31.72 4.97 3.26
N VAL A 231 30.83 4.35 4.03
CA VAL A 231 29.72 5.04 4.70
C VAL A 231 29.67 4.57 6.15
N GLU A 232 29.63 5.52 7.09
CA GLU A 232 29.42 5.20 8.50
C GLU A 232 27.99 4.65 8.72
N ASP A 233 27.90 3.49 9.36
CA ASP A 233 26.62 2.83 9.66
C ASP A 233 25.98 3.37 10.96
N ASN A 234 25.82 4.69 11.03
CA ASN A 234 25.23 5.41 12.15
C ASN A 234 23.96 6.19 11.71
N PHE A 235 23.09 5.51 10.96
CA PHE A 235 21.84 6.08 10.48
C PHE A 235 20.86 6.30 11.63
N ARG A 236 20.07 7.38 11.55
CA ARG A 236 19.04 7.72 12.55
C ARG A 236 18.04 6.58 12.77
N LYS A 237 17.68 5.86 11.69
CA LYS A 237 16.73 4.74 11.70
C LYS A 237 17.01 3.76 10.57
N TYR A 238 16.65 2.50 10.81
CA TYR A 238 16.52 1.43 9.83
C TYR A 238 15.04 1.10 9.70
N LYS A 239 14.57 0.84 8.48
CA LYS A 239 13.14 0.72 8.18
C LYS A 239 12.88 -0.49 7.30
N VAL A 240 11.75 -1.14 7.51
CA VAL A 240 11.16 -2.14 6.62
C VAL A 240 9.76 -1.68 6.30
N MET A 241 9.52 -1.32 5.05
CA MET A 241 8.18 -0.86 4.64
C MET A 241 7.23 -2.05 4.49
N TYR A 242 5.97 -1.87 4.91
CA TYR A 242 4.88 -2.80 4.64
C TYR A 242 3.70 -2.07 4.01
N LEU A 243 2.94 -2.81 3.21
CA LEU A 243 1.73 -2.33 2.54
C LEU A 243 0.50 -2.89 3.23
N ALA A 244 -0.65 -2.27 2.98
CA ALA A 244 -1.93 -2.85 3.32
C ALA A 244 -2.85 -2.86 2.11
N TYR A 245 -3.58 -3.95 1.94
CA TYR A 245 -4.54 -4.12 0.84
C TYR A 245 -5.91 -4.48 1.39
N ASP A 246 -6.94 -3.83 0.89
CA ASP A 246 -8.31 -4.31 1.07
C ASP A 246 -8.52 -5.54 0.19
N ILE A 247 -8.89 -6.65 0.81
CA ILE A 247 -9.05 -7.94 0.12
C ILE A 247 -10.45 -8.50 0.26
N LYS A 248 -11.38 -7.75 0.88
CA LYS A 248 -12.74 -8.24 1.19
C LYS A 248 -13.43 -8.81 -0.03
N ASP A 249 -13.41 -8.08 -1.13
CA ASP A 249 -14.18 -8.44 -2.34
C ASP A 249 -13.52 -9.56 -3.17
N GLN A 250 -12.32 -10.02 -2.77
CA GLN A 250 -11.65 -11.17 -3.35
C GLN A 250 -11.85 -12.46 -2.53
N LEU A 251 -12.38 -12.35 -1.31
CA LEU A 251 -12.68 -13.50 -0.47
C LEU A 251 -13.93 -14.24 -0.94
N LEU A 252 -13.90 -15.55 -0.81
CA LEU A 252 -15.01 -16.46 -1.08
C LEU A 252 -15.60 -16.96 0.24
N LYS A 253 -16.89 -17.33 0.23
CA LYS A 253 -17.44 -18.15 1.30
C LYS A 253 -16.94 -19.59 1.12
N GLY A 254 -16.39 -20.17 2.18
CA GLY A 254 -15.72 -21.48 2.14
C GLY A 254 -14.21 -21.35 2.00
N GLU A 255 -13.61 -22.26 1.26
CA GLU A 255 -12.16 -22.36 1.10
C GLU A 255 -11.60 -21.17 0.31
N ASN A 256 -10.52 -20.61 0.83
CA ASN A 256 -9.73 -19.55 0.24
C ASN A 256 -8.26 -19.93 0.26
N THR A 257 -7.49 -19.43 -0.70
CA THR A 257 -6.04 -19.58 -0.76
C THR A 257 -5.39 -18.22 -0.89
N ILE A 258 -4.53 -17.89 0.07
CA ILE A 258 -3.62 -16.75 -0.04
C ILE A 258 -2.25 -17.27 -0.48
N GLY A 259 -1.65 -16.60 -1.46
CA GLY A 259 -0.37 -16.96 -2.04
C GLY A 259 0.56 -15.75 -2.15
N SER A 260 1.86 -15.98 -2.13
CA SER A 260 2.86 -14.94 -2.40
C SER A 260 4.02 -15.52 -3.20
N ILE A 261 4.62 -14.71 -4.07
CA ILE A 261 5.92 -15.00 -4.67
C ILE A 261 6.93 -13.97 -4.15
N LEU A 262 8.14 -14.41 -3.77
CA LEU A 262 9.19 -13.53 -3.27
C LEU A 262 10.32 -13.36 -4.30
N GLY A 263 10.77 -12.12 -4.47
CA GLY A 263 11.98 -11.79 -5.22
C GLY A 263 13.14 -11.39 -4.31
N ASN A 264 14.37 -11.54 -4.80
CA ASN A 264 15.61 -11.12 -4.17
C ASN A 264 15.67 -9.60 -3.95
N GLY A 265 15.18 -8.84 -4.93
CA GLY A 265 15.18 -7.38 -4.92
C GLY A 265 16.55 -6.79 -4.52
N PHE A 266 16.53 -5.65 -3.84
CA PHE A 266 17.75 -5.06 -3.26
C PHE A 266 18.15 -5.67 -1.90
N TYR A 267 17.35 -6.58 -1.35
CA TYR A 267 17.67 -7.25 -0.08
C TYR A 267 18.78 -8.30 -0.27
N ASN A 268 18.77 -8.98 -1.41
CA ASN A 268 19.72 -10.03 -1.78
C ASN A 268 20.37 -9.79 -3.16
N ALA A 269 20.89 -8.58 -3.41
CA ALA A 269 21.51 -8.21 -4.69
C ALA A 269 23.04 -8.47 -4.70
N PRO A 270 23.55 -9.51 -5.40
CA PRO A 270 24.99 -9.78 -5.48
C PRO A 270 25.65 -8.87 -6.52
N LYS A 271 26.02 -7.65 -6.14
CA LYS A 271 26.76 -6.72 -7.01
C LYS A 271 27.92 -6.06 -6.28
N TYR A 272 28.97 -5.72 -7.01
CA TYR A 272 30.20 -5.19 -6.41
C TYR A 272 29.99 -3.93 -5.55
N TRP A 273 29.06 -3.05 -5.92
CA TRP A 273 28.76 -1.82 -5.16
C TRP A 273 27.57 -1.98 -4.20
N THR A 274 27.02 -3.18 -4.04
CA THR A 274 25.94 -3.45 -3.09
C THR A 274 26.45 -4.20 -1.87
N ARG A 275 25.79 -3.95 -0.75
CA ARG A 275 25.90 -4.77 0.45
C ARG A 275 24.52 -5.26 0.83
N SER A 276 24.27 -6.53 0.54
CA SER A 276 23.00 -7.21 0.80
C SER A 276 22.82 -7.55 2.29
N TYR A 277 21.62 -7.98 2.65
CA TYR A 277 21.19 -8.19 4.04
C TYR A 277 20.91 -9.66 4.36
N GLY A 278 20.43 -10.43 3.39
CA GLY A 278 20.08 -11.83 3.57
C GLY A 278 19.29 -12.39 2.38
N SER A 279 18.74 -13.59 2.55
CA SER A 279 17.78 -14.18 1.60
C SER A 279 16.36 -13.61 1.75
N PRO A 280 15.50 -13.71 0.73
CA PRO A 280 14.11 -13.22 0.80
C PRO A 280 13.33 -13.74 2.01
N ARG A 281 12.54 -12.85 2.62
CA ARG A 281 11.69 -13.18 3.78
C ARG A 281 10.31 -12.59 3.60
N PHE A 282 9.28 -13.29 4.09
CA PHE A 282 7.89 -12.88 4.00
C PHE A 282 7.30 -12.63 5.39
N LEU A 283 6.49 -11.59 5.50
CA LEU A 283 5.65 -11.32 6.66
C LEU A 283 4.27 -10.90 6.15
N CYS A 284 3.23 -11.60 6.60
CA CYS A 284 1.86 -11.30 6.19
C CYS A 284 0.88 -11.58 7.33
N GLN A 285 0.02 -10.60 7.61
CA GLN A 285 -1.05 -10.70 8.58
C GLN A 285 -2.35 -10.21 7.96
N VAL A 286 -3.33 -11.10 7.84
CA VAL A 286 -4.66 -10.77 7.35
C VAL A 286 -5.61 -10.68 8.54
N HIS A 287 -6.32 -9.57 8.67
CA HIS A 287 -7.43 -9.44 9.61
C HIS A 287 -8.74 -9.51 8.85
N VAL A 288 -9.61 -10.45 9.24
CA VAL A 288 -10.97 -10.60 8.71
C VAL A 288 -11.95 -10.28 9.83
N THR A 289 -12.66 -9.16 9.71
CA THR A 289 -13.76 -8.79 10.61
C THR A 289 -15.07 -9.28 10.01
N TYR A 290 -15.86 -9.98 10.81
CA TYR A 290 -17.16 -10.53 10.43
C TYR A 290 -18.31 -9.60 10.83
N SER A 291 -19.46 -9.77 10.19
CA SER A 291 -20.66 -8.95 10.46
C SER A 291 -21.24 -9.15 11.88
N ASP A 292 -20.81 -10.18 12.61
CA ASP A 292 -21.17 -10.40 14.01
C ASP A 292 -20.20 -9.72 15.01
N GLY A 293 -19.20 -8.99 14.50
CA GLY A 293 -18.18 -8.29 15.28
C GLY A 293 -17.00 -9.15 15.70
N THR A 294 -16.98 -10.45 15.38
CA THR A 294 -15.82 -11.31 15.63
C THR A 294 -14.72 -11.08 14.59
N GLU A 295 -13.48 -11.41 14.94
CA GLU A 295 -12.33 -11.29 14.06
C GLU A 295 -11.58 -12.62 13.95
N GLU A 296 -11.04 -12.89 12.76
CA GLU A 296 -10.08 -13.96 12.51
C GLU A 296 -8.80 -13.36 11.95
N VAL A 297 -7.65 -13.88 12.39
CA VAL A 297 -6.33 -13.42 11.98
C VAL A 297 -5.57 -14.57 11.32
N ILE A 298 -5.22 -14.39 10.04
CA ILE A 298 -4.40 -15.35 9.29
C ILE A 298 -2.97 -14.80 9.24
N VAL A 299 -2.05 -15.54 9.84
CA VAL A 299 -0.66 -15.12 10.02
C VAL A 299 0.32 -15.92 9.15
N SER A 300 1.43 -15.28 8.78
CA SER A 300 2.62 -15.96 8.27
C SER A 300 3.33 -16.72 9.38
N ASP A 301 3.49 -18.03 9.20
CA ASP A 301 4.08 -18.97 10.15
C ASP A 301 4.53 -20.25 9.41
N GLU A 302 5.04 -21.23 10.14
CA GLU A 302 5.57 -22.48 9.60
C GLU A 302 4.50 -23.42 9.03
N SER A 303 3.21 -23.07 9.12
CA SER A 303 2.13 -23.83 8.45
C SER A 303 1.95 -23.47 6.98
N TRP A 304 2.57 -22.39 6.51
CA TRP A 304 2.60 -22.06 5.09
C TRP A 304 3.38 -23.12 4.32
N LYS A 305 2.89 -23.43 3.12
CA LYS A 305 3.57 -24.31 2.16
C LYS A 305 4.43 -23.48 1.23
N ILE A 306 5.57 -24.03 0.84
CA ILE A 306 6.57 -23.33 0.02
C ILE A 306 7.14 -24.24 -1.07
N SER A 307 7.36 -23.68 -2.26
CA SER A 307 7.92 -24.40 -3.42
C SER A 307 8.72 -23.46 -4.32
N LYS A 308 9.57 -24.04 -5.18
CA LYS A 308 10.32 -23.30 -6.19
C LYS A 308 9.39 -22.92 -7.34
N SER A 309 9.44 -21.66 -7.78
CA SER A 309 8.66 -21.19 -8.93
C SER A 309 9.35 -21.51 -10.27
N ALA A 310 8.67 -21.15 -11.35
CA ALA A 310 9.23 -21.09 -12.71
C ALA A 310 10.27 -19.97 -12.92
N ILE A 311 10.37 -19.02 -11.98
CA ILE A 311 11.42 -18.00 -11.98
C ILE A 311 12.69 -18.63 -11.42
N LEU A 312 13.60 -19.04 -12.30
CA LEU A 312 14.83 -19.74 -11.93
C LEU A 312 15.84 -18.83 -11.24
N THR A 313 15.90 -17.58 -11.67
CA THR A 313 16.71 -16.52 -11.06
C THR A 313 16.04 -15.18 -11.28
N ASP A 314 16.03 -14.32 -10.26
CA ASP A 314 15.59 -12.94 -10.33
C ASP A 314 16.62 -12.03 -9.64
N LEU A 315 17.23 -11.11 -10.38
CA LEU A 315 18.26 -10.22 -9.86
C LEU A 315 18.12 -8.84 -10.47
N VAL A 316 18.01 -7.81 -9.61
CA VAL A 316 17.78 -6.42 -10.04
C VAL A 316 18.81 -5.87 -11.04
N TYR A 317 20.04 -6.41 -11.05
CA TYR A 317 21.11 -6.02 -11.99
C TYR A 317 21.36 -7.02 -13.11
N HIS A 318 20.77 -8.21 -13.06
CA HIS A 318 21.07 -9.31 -13.99
C HIS A 318 19.83 -9.89 -14.69
N GLY A 319 18.64 -9.32 -14.44
CA GLY A 319 17.41 -9.73 -15.08
C GLY A 319 16.74 -10.93 -14.42
N GLU A 320 15.84 -11.54 -15.16
CA GLU A 320 15.06 -12.69 -14.74
C GLU A 320 15.19 -13.82 -15.77
N HIS A 321 15.35 -15.06 -15.28
CA HIS A 321 15.27 -16.26 -16.11
C HIS A 321 14.02 -17.05 -15.72
N TYR A 322 13.16 -17.30 -16.70
CA TYR A 322 11.88 -17.97 -16.51
C TYR A 322 11.80 -19.24 -17.34
N ASP A 323 11.40 -20.35 -16.72
CA ASP A 323 11.13 -21.62 -17.41
C ASP A 323 9.67 -22.02 -17.23
N ALA A 324 8.86 -21.71 -18.26
CA ALA A 324 7.43 -21.97 -18.24
C ALA A 324 7.06 -23.46 -18.11
N ARG A 325 8.00 -24.39 -18.34
CA ARG A 325 7.77 -25.83 -18.12
C ARG A 325 7.64 -26.18 -16.64
N LEU A 326 8.07 -25.28 -15.74
CA LEU A 326 8.01 -25.42 -14.29
C LEU A 326 6.86 -24.64 -13.66
N GLU A 327 5.98 -24.05 -14.48
CA GLU A 327 4.75 -23.45 -13.96
C GLU A 327 3.94 -24.48 -13.17
N GLN A 328 3.32 -24.02 -12.10
CA GLN A 328 2.44 -24.82 -11.25
C GLN A 328 1.03 -24.21 -11.34
N PRO A 329 0.25 -24.51 -12.40
CA PRO A 329 -1.06 -23.88 -12.59
C PRO A 329 -1.97 -24.10 -11.38
N GLY A 330 -2.61 -23.02 -10.93
CA GLY A 330 -3.54 -23.06 -9.80
C GLY A 330 -2.89 -23.11 -8.41
N TRP A 331 -1.56 -22.99 -8.28
CA TRP A 331 -0.87 -23.01 -6.98
C TRP A 331 -1.44 -22.02 -5.94
N ASN A 332 -2.00 -20.90 -6.41
CA ASN A 332 -2.62 -19.83 -5.62
C ASN A 332 -4.16 -19.90 -5.59
N THR A 333 -4.75 -21.07 -5.86
CA THR A 333 -6.20 -21.35 -5.76
C THR A 333 -6.47 -22.52 -4.80
N SER A 334 -7.70 -22.60 -4.31
CA SER A 334 -8.13 -23.71 -3.45
C SER A 334 -8.22 -25.02 -4.24
N GLY A 335 -7.98 -26.14 -3.56
CA GLY A 335 -7.99 -27.47 -4.17
C GLY A 335 -6.72 -27.85 -4.93
N PHE A 336 -5.67 -27.01 -4.92
CA PHE A 336 -4.35 -27.38 -5.42
C PHE A 336 -3.68 -28.41 -4.49
N ASP A 337 -3.12 -29.47 -5.08
CA ASP A 337 -2.37 -30.49 -4.35
C ASP A 337 -0.94 -30.01 -4.05
N ASP A 338 -0.72 -29.53 -2.83
CA ASP A 338 0.58 -29.11 -2.32
C ASP A 338 1.26 -30.16 -1.44
N SER A 339 0.86 -31.44 -1.53
CA SER A 339 1.45 -32.51 -0.72
C SER A 339 2.96 -32.68 -0.95
N ALA A 340 3.44 -32.31 -2.14
CA ALA A 340 4.86 -32.29 -2.49
C ALA A 340 5.59 -30.99 -2.07
N TRP A 341 4.87 -29.97 -1.60
CA TRP A 341 5.47 -28.72 -1.12
C TRP A 341 6.01 -28.89 0.29
N GLU A 342 7.15 -28.25 0.54
CA GLU A 342 7.76 -28.17 1.85
C GLU A 342 7.00 -27.18 2.74
N ASN A 343 7.20 -27.24 4.05
CA ASN A 343 6.73 -26.18 4.94
C ASN A 343 7.72 -25.01 4.90
N ALA A 344 7.20 -23.79 5.02
CA ALA A 344 8.01 -22.61 5.25
C ALA A 344 8.74 -22.72 6.60
N ILE A 345 9.91 -22.10 6.70
CA ILE A 345 10.66 -22.06 7.96
C ILE A 345 10.69 -20.64 8.51
N GLN A 346 10.69 -20.52 9.83
CA GLN A 346 10.85 -19.24 10.50
C GLN A 346 12.24 -18.65 10.18
N ARG A 347 12.27 -17.35 9.89
CA ARG A 347 13.46 -16.55 9.62
C ARG A 347 13.72 -15.53 10.70
N LYS A 348 14.97 -15.09 10.80
CA LYS A 348 15.30 -13.96 11.66
C LYS A 348 14.54 -12.70 11.20
N ALA A 349 13.97 -11.96 12.14
CA ALA A 349 13.46 -10.62 11.83
C ALA A 349 14.62 -9.70 11.37
N PRO A 350 14.39 -8.79 10.42
CA PRO A 350 15.35 -7.74 10.10
C PRO A 350 15.50 -6.77 11.28
N ASP A 351 16.61 -6.02 11.33
CA ASP A 351 16.85 -5.05 12.41
C ASP A 351 15.95 -3.80 12.28
N GLY A 352 15.50 -3.48 11.06
CA GLY A 352 14.68 -2.31 10.78
C GLY A 352 13.29 -2.35 11.40
N GLU A 353 12.80 -1.17 11.80
CA GLU A 353 11.44 -0.99 12.28
C GLU A 353 10.45 -1.21 11.13
N LEU A 354 9.41 -2.01 11.35
CA LEU A 354 8.27 -2.09 10.43
C LEU A 354 7.56 -0.75 10.38
N VAL A 355 7.42 -0.18 9.19
CA VAL A 355 6.77 1.12 8.96
C VAL A 355 5.81 1.05 7.77
N ALA A 356 4.74 1.82 7.79
CA ALA A 356 3.81 1.93 6.68
C ALA A 356 4.51 2.50 5.44
N HIS A 357 4.24 1.90 4.27
CA HIS A 357 4.69 2.42 2.98
C HIS A 357 3.86 3.67 2.61
N THR A 358 4.28 4.83 3.12
CA THR A 358 3.63 6.14 2.90
C THR A 358 4.24 6.89 1.71
N ALA A 359 4.35 6.18 0.59
CA ALA A 359 4.80 6.69 -0.71
C ALA A 359 4.03 5.97 -1.81
N HIS A 360 3.96 6.54 -3.01
CA HIS A 360 3.37 5.83 -4.14
C HIS A 360 4.17 4.54 -4.42
N PRO A 361 3.51 3.38 -4.53
CA PRO A 361 4.16 2.16 -4.99
C PRO A 361 4.51 2.28 -6.48
N ASP A 362 5.50 1.51 -6.91
CA ASP A 362 5.81 1.37 -8.33
C ASP A 362 4.63 0.67 -9.05
N LYS A 363 4.25 1.21 -10.20
CA LYS A 363 3.15 0.73 -11.03
C LYS A 363 3.53 0.79 -12.51
N VAL A 364 2.93 -0.09 -13.31
CA VAL A 364 3.01 0.00 -14.77
C VAL A 364 2.15 1.19 -15.23
N SER A 365 2.79 2.33 -15.54
CA SER A 365 2.09 3.56 -15.91
C SER A 365 1.64 3.63 -17.37
N LYS A 366 2.38 2.96 -18.26
CA LYS A 366 2.10 2.96 -19.70
C LYS A 366 2.70 1.72 -20.37
N LEU A 367 1.91 1.07 -21.22
CA LEU A 367 2.41 0.09 -22.18
C LEU A 367 2.85 0.80 -23.47
N ILE A 368 4.08 0.53 -23.92
CA ILE A 368 4.62 1.05 -25.18
C ILE A 368 4.81 -0.14 -26.12
N VAL A 369 4.21 -0.07 -27.31
CA VAL A 369 4.31 -1.10 -28.34
C VAL A 369 5.45 -0.72 -29.31
N PRO A 370 6.29 -1.68 -29.75
CA PRO A 370 7.34 -1.39 -30.72
C PRO A 370 6.75 -0.83 -32.03
N VAL A 371 7.39 0.20 -32.58
CA VAL A 371 6.95 0.86 -33.84
C VAL A 371 7.25 -0.02 -35.06
N SER A 372 8.34 -0.78 -35.02
CA SER A 372 8.76 -1.73 -36.05
C SER A 372 9.56 -2.86 -35.39
N ILE A 373 9.63 -4.01 -36.07
CA ILE A 373 10.49 -5.15 -35.70
C ILE A 373 11.20 -5.59 -36.98
N GLU A 374 12.52 -5.54 -37.00
CA GLU A 374 13.33 -5.90 -38.16
C GLU A 374 14.17 -7.15 -37.87
N LYS A 375 14.07 -8.16 -38.75
CA LYS A 375 14.90 -9.37 -38.67
C LYS A 375 16.26 -9.11 -39.33
N THR A 376 17.35 -9.35 -38.61
CA THR A 376 18.71 -9.34 -39.16
C THR A 376 19.09 -10.70 -39.75
N GLU A 377 20.21 -10.76 -40.47
CA GLU A 377 20.68 -11.96 -41.17
C GLU A 377 20.91 -13.15 -40.21
N ASP A 378 21.30 -12.87 -38.95
CA ASP A 378 21.64 -13.88 -37.95
C ASP A 378 20.45 -14.35 -37.08
N GLY A 379 19.22 -13.99 -37.46
CA GLY A 379 18.03 -14.32 -36.67
C GLY A 379 17.87 -13.49 -35.39
N ILE A 380 18.65 -12.42 -35.26
CA ILE A 380 18.48 -11.39 -34.24
C ILE A 380 17.38 -10.42 -34.73
N TYR A 381 16.56 -9.91 -33.81
CA TYR A 381 15.53 -8.93 -34.10
C TYR A 381 15.90 -7.60 -33.43
N LYS A 382 15.72 -6.48 -34.13
CA LYS A 382 15.95 -5.13 -33.60
C LYS A 382 14.70 -4.26 -33.72
#